data_AF-A0A7U9SM90-F1
#
_entry.id   AF-A0A7U9SM90-F1
#
_cell.length_a   1.000
_cell.length_b   1.000
_cell.length_c   1.000
_cell.angle_alpha   90.00
_cell.angle_beta   90.00
_cell.angle_gamma   90.00
#
_symmetry.space_group_name_H-M   'P 1'
#
loop_
_entity.id
_entity.type
_entity.pdbx_description
1 polymer ?
#
loop_
_entity_poly.entity_id
_entity_poly.type
_entity_poly.pdbx_seq_one_letter_code
_entity_poly.pdbx_strand_id
1 'polypeptide(L)'
;MDIAPEEGRDNTGIYEAEVPVGQYMDYKVYPTCGISTAKSLIGEADDPRYFSHPDRIQAGILWFSKGYVEYQIPNLLPAAQKIDEITFTMELSSEAPGVNNDWPSDITFLLNDVAVGSWTSPGDFGDVRGIFTPDWWFPNWNQYGLLKMLVINKKGAFVDGLKKSDITTQALQLDYKSPIRLKMEVGEDAAHVGGMTLFGAGFGNYSQGIKVRIRYSPVMEALPEKSFPTEGSN
;
A
#
# COMPACT_ATOMS: atom_id res chain seq x y z
N MET A 1 -52.93 -5.33 0.14
CA MET A 1 -52.08 -4.20 -0.32
C MET A 1 -50.70 -4.57 0.17
N ASP A 2 -50.05 -5.45 -0.59
CA ASP A 2 -48.85 -6.12 -0.15
C ASP A 2 -47.67 -5.25 -0.54
N ILE A 3 -47.10 -4.57 0.46
CA ILE A 3 -45.87 -3.81 0.31
C ILE A 3 -44.76 -4.85 0.25
N ALA A 4 -44.34 -5.21 -0.96
CA ALA A 4 -43.10 -5.92 -1.17
C ALA A 4 -41.95 -5.05 -0.64
N PRO A 5 -40.94 -5.63 0.02
CA PRO A 5 -39.77 -4.86 0.44
C PRO A 5 -39.02 -4.41 -0.80
N GLU A 6 -38.73 -3.11 -0.90
CA GLU A 6 -37.73 -2.61 -1.84
C GLU A 6 -36.37 -3.19 -1.43
N GLU A 7 -35.96 -4.30 -2.04
CA GLU A 7 -34.55 -4.70 -2.06
C GLU A 7 -33.78 -3.66 -2.88
N GLY A 8 -33.29 -2.63 -2.19
CA GLY A 8 -32.26 -1.76 -2.72
C GLY A 8 -31.06 -2.62 -3.11
N ARG A 9 -30.87 -2.84 -4.41
CA ARG A 9 -29.68 -3.47 -4.99
C ARG A 9 -28.48 -2.54 -4.81
N ASP A 10 -27.94 -2.47 -3.61
CA ASP A 10 -26.60 -1.94 -3.41
C ASP A 10 -25.63 -3.05 -3.85
N ASN A 11 -25.40 -3.14 -5.17
CA ASN A 11 -24.56 -4.17 -5.78
C ASN A 11 -23.06 -3.85 -5.55
N THR A 12 -22.71 -3.43 -4.33
CA THR A 12 -21.35 -3.11 -3.92
C THR A 12 -20.68 -4.36 -3.38
N GLY A 13 -19.54 -4.74 -3.96
CA GLY A 13 -18.71 -5.84 -3.51
C GLY A 13 -17.46 -5.36 -2.78
N ILE A 14 -16.85 -6.28 -2.03
CA ILE A 14 -15.55 -6.09 -1.38
C ILE A 14 -14.63 -7.22 -1.83
N TYR A 15 -13.41 -6.87 -2.22
CA TYR A 15 -12.31 -7.79 -2.46
C TYR A 15 -11.20 -7.49 -1.45
N GLU A 16 -10.63 -8.53 -0.86
CA GLU A 16 -9.55 -8.42 0.12
C GLU A 16 -8.39 -9.34 -0.27
N ALA A 17 -7.17 -8.84 -0.05
CA ALA A 17 -5.94 -9.58 -0.26
C ALA A 17 -4.88 -9.11 0.73
N GLU A 18 -3.85 -9.92 0.89
CA GLU A 18 -2.65 -9.57 1.65
C GLU A 18 -1.42 -9.89 0.80
N VAL A 19 -0.54 -8.91 0.63
CA VAL A 19 0.72 -9.05 -0.11
C VAL A 19 1.88 -9.12 0.89
N PRO A 20 2.63 -10.23 0.96
CA PRO A 20 3.81 -10.32 1.81
C PRO A 20 4.85 -9.26 1.44
N VAL A 21 5.53 -8.69 2.44
CA VAL A 21 6.50 -7.59 2.22
C VAL A 21 7.67 -8.00 1.32
N GLY A 22 8.02 -9.29 1.31
CA GLY A 22 9.04 -9.85 0.42
C GLY A 22 8.65 -9.99 -1.06
N GLN A 23 7.38 -9.79 -1.43
CA GLN A 23 6.86 -9.98 -2.79
C GLN A 23 6.79 -8.68 -3.62
N TYR A 24 7.74 -7.76 -3.42
CA TYR A 24 7.89 -6.63 -4.34
C TYR A 24 8.27 -7.11 -5.74
N MET A 25 7.77 -6.40 -6.76
CA MET A 25 8.02 -6.69 -8.18
C MET A 25 9.16 -5.87 -8.75
N ASP A 26 9.40 -4.67 -8.21
CA ASP A 26 10.48 -3.77 -8.61
C ASP A 26 11.02 -3.02 -7.39
N TYR A 27 12.28 -2.61 -7.46
CA TYR A 27 12.94 -1.90 -6.37
C TYR A 27 14.13 -1.09 -6.88
N LYS A 28 14.43 -0.01 -6.18
CA LYS A 28 15.69 0.72 -6.27
C LYS A 28 16.02 1.19 -4.88
N VAL A 29 16.99 0.57 -4.21
CA VAL A 29 17.29 0.82 -2.79
C VAL A 29 18.75 1.15 -2.60
N TYR A 30 19.04 1.90 -1.54
CA TYR A 30 20.39 2.34 -1.19
C TYR A 30 20.68 2.10 0.30
N PRO A 31 21.95 1.85 0.67
CA PRO A 31 22.34 1.68 2.07
C PRO A 31 22.09 2.93 2.95
N THR A 32 21.80 2.81 4.25
CA THR A 32 21.55 1.55 4.99
C THR A 32 20.38 0.78 4.39
N CYS A 33 20.51 -0.53 4.20
CA CYS A 33 19.43 -1.34 3.62
C CYS A 33 19.52 -2.82 3.97
N GLY A 34 18.40 -3.54 3.91
CA GLY A 34 18.42 -4.98 4.06
C GLY A 34 17.02 -5.60 4.07
N ILE A 35 17.03 -6.93 4.18
CA ILE A 35 15.84 -7.77 4.24
C ILE A 35 16.07 -8.92 5.21
N SER A 36 15.02 -9.34 5.92
CA SER A 36 15.11 -10.46 6.85
C SER A 36 13.85 -11.30 6.86
N THR A 37 14.02 -12.61 7.05
CA THR A 37 12.94 -13.48 7.52
C THR A 37 12.79 -13.35 9.03
N ALA A 38 11.73 -13.91 9.61
CA ALA A 38 11.59 -13.98 11.07
C ALA A 38 12.66 -14.88 11.75
N LYS A 39 13.49 -15.60 10.99
CA LYS A 39 14.48 -16.57 11.50
C LYS A 39 15.93 -16.14 11.29
N SER A 40 16.20 -15.37 10.25
CA SER A 40 17.54 -14.92 9.90
C SER A 40 17.49 -13.77 8.89
N LEU A 41 18.57 -12.99 8.87
CA LEU A 41 18.91 -12.12 7.76
C LEU A 41 18.94 -12.89 6.44
N ILE A 42 18.55 -12.23 5.37
CA ILE A 42 18.74 -12.74 4.00
C ILE A 42 19.97 -12.02 3.43
N GLY A 43 21.10 -12.72 3.44
CA GLY A 43 22.39 -12.15 3.04
C GLY A 43 23.00 -11.26 4.12
N GLU A 44 23.55 -10.13 3.70
CA GLU A 44 24.21 -9.14 4.55
C GLU A 44 23.49 -7.80 4.47
N ALA A 45 23.53 -7.02 5.56
CA ALA A 45 23.04 -5.65 5.54
C ALA A 45 23.92 -4.77 4.62
N ASP A 46 23.34 -3.68 4.15
CA ASP A 46 23.98 -2.63 3.35
C ASP A 46 24.47 -3.05 1.96
N ASP A 47 23.95 -4.18 1.45
CA ASP A 47 24.15 -4.60 0.06
C ASP A 47 22.81 -4.72 -0.69
N PRO A 48 22.47 -3.75 -1.56
CA PRO A 48 21.24 -3.76 -2.34
C PRO A 48 21.04 -5.01 -3.21
N ARG A 49 22.11 -5.75 -3.55
CA ARG A 49 22.01 -6.95 -4.38
C ARG A 49 21.15 -8.04 -3.74
N TYR A 50 21.08 -8.09 -2.39
CA TYR A 50 20.25 -9.07 -1.70
C TYR A 50 18.74 -8.85 -1.88
N PHE A 51 18.30 -7.67 -2.34
CA PHE A 51 16.90 -7.47 -2.74
C PHE A 51 16.51 -8.27 -4.00
N SER A 52 17.48 -8.89 -4.69
CA SER A 52 17.18 -9.88 -5.74
C SER A 52 17.30 -11.34 -5.27
N HIS A 53 17.67 -11.57 -4.00
CA HIS A 53 17.90 -12.92 -3.47
C HIS A 53 16.63 -13.78 -3.59
N PRO A 54 16.71 -15.09 -3.93
CA PRO A 54 15.53 -15.95 -4.04
C PRO A 54 14.70 -16.00 -2.76
N ASP A 55 15.36 -16.01 -1.60
CA ASP A 55 14.69 -16.06 -0.29
C ASP A 55 13.96 -14.76 0.08
N ARG A 56 14.10 -13.68 -0.71
CA ARG A 56 13.38 -12.41 -0.46
C ARG A 56 11.87 -12.62 -0.33
N ILE A 57 11.30 -13.62 -1.01
CA ILE A 57 9.87 -13.95 -0.95
C ILE A 57 9.43 -14.31 0.48
N GLN A 58 10.35 -14.76 1.34
CA GLN A 58 10.12 -15.10 2.74
C GLN A 58 10.40 -13.92 3.70
N ALA A 59 10.79 -12.75 3.19
CA ALA A 59 11.09 -11.61 4.03
C ALA A 59 9.83 -11.16 4.80
N GLY A 60 10.01 -10.97 6.10
CA GLY A 60 9.03 -10.39 7.01
C GLY A 60 9.35 -8.94 7.39
N ILE A 61 10.49 -8.42 6.96
CA ILE A 61 10.89 -7.01 7.11
C ILE A 61 11.85 -6.62 5.99
N LEU A 62 11.78 -5.37 5.55
CA LEU A 62 12.75 -4.75 4.66
C LEU A 62 12.99 -3.29 5.07
N TRP A 63 14.18 -2.78 4.77
CA TRP A 63 14.53 -1.38 5.06
C TRP A 63 15.50 -0.83 4.02
N PHE A 64 15.47 0.50 3.82
CA PHE A 64 16.41 1.22 2.98
C PHE A 64 16.47 2.72 3.32
N SER A 65 17.58 3.40 3.01
CA SER A 65 17.76 4.83 3.33
C SER A 65 17.09 5.80 2.35
N LYS A 66 17.00 5.41 1.08
CA LYS A 66 16.32 6.14 0.00
C LYS A 66 16.00 5.24 -1.18
N GLY A 67 15.14 5.71 -2.07
CA GLY A 67 14.66 4.96 -3.23
C GLY A 67 13.28 4.37 -2.98
N TYR A 68 12.96 3.20 -3.55
CA TYR A 68 11.60 2.65 -3.51
C TYR A 68 11.54 1.12 -3.53
N VAL A 69 10.38 0.62 -3.13
CA VAL A 69 9.87 -0.73 -3.42
C VAL A 69 8.47 -0.63 -4.05
N GLU A 70 8.20 -1.43 -5.07
CA GLU A 70 6.92 -1.46 -5.78
C GLU A 70 6.27 -2.86 -5.71
N TYR A 71 4.98 -2.90 -5.44
CA TYR A 71 4.18 -4.12 -5.27
C TYR A 71 3.08 -4.20 -6.31
N GLN A 72 2.97 -5.38 -6.95
CA GLN A 72 1.81 -5.71 -7.77
C GLN A 72 0.68 -6.19 -6.86
N ILE A 73 -0.43 -5.47 -6.91
CA ILE A 73 -1.64 -5.81 -6.17
C ILE A 73 -2.56 -6.63 -7.08
N PRO A 74 -3.09 -7.78 -6.61
CA PRO A 74 -4.05 -8.55 -7.37
C PRO A 74 -5.35 -7.77 -7.59
N ASN A 75 -5.75 -7.62 -8.86
CA ASN A 75 -7.04 -7.08 -9.25
C ASN A 75 -7.89 -8.22 -9.80
N LEU A 76 -8.61 -8.92 -8.91
CA LEU A 76 -9.43 -10.10 -9.24
C LEU A 76 -10.92 -9.76 -9.24
N LEU A 77 -11.26 -8.53 -9.62
CA LEU A 77 -12.64 -8.07 -9.64
C LEU A 77 -13.43 -8.76 -10.76
N PRO A 78 -14.74 -9.03 -10.55
CA PRO A 78 -15.61 -9.49 -11.62
C PRO A 78 -15.62 -8.53 -12.81
N ALA A 79 -15.98 -9.05 -13.99
CA ALA A 79 -16.12 -8.23 -15.18
C ALA A 79 -17.13 -7.09 -15.01
N ALA A 80 -16.87 -5.97 -15.69
CA ALA A 80 -17.72 -4.77 -15.68
C ALA A 80 -17.93 -4.15 -14.28
N GLN A 81 -16.95 -4.29 -13.39
CA GLN A 81 -16.91 -3.58 -12.11
C GLN A 81 -15.95 -2.39 -12.18
N LYS A 82 -16.32 -1.28 -11.54
CA LYS A 82 -15.45 -0.13 -11.26
C LYS A 82 -14.96 -0.16 -9.83
N ILE A 83 -13.81 0.47 -9.60
CA ILE A 83 -13.25 0.61 -8.26
C ILE A 83 -13.75 1.91 -7.61
N ASP A 84 -14.49 1.76 -6.51
CA ASP A 84 -15.02 2.90 -5.74
C ASP A 84 -14.03 3.38 -4.67
N GLU A 85 -13.25 2.47 -4.10
CA GLU A 85 -12.23 2.75 -3.09
C GLU A 85 -11.19 1.64 -3.02
N ILE A 86 -9.93 2.01 -2.85
CA ILE A 86 -8.84 1.12 -2.50
C ILE A 86 -8.28 1.56 -1.15
N THR A 87 -8.17 0.62 -0.22
CA THR A 87 -7.55 0.81 1.09
C THR A 87 -6.35 -0.09 1.21
N PHE A 88 -5.24 0.48 1.66
CA PHE A 88 -4.03 -0.24 2.03
C PHE A 88 -3.75 -0.04 3.52
N THR A 89 -3.40 -1.12 4.21
CA THR A 89 -2.89 -1.06 5.58
C THR A 89 -1.56 -1.77 5.70
N MET A 90 -0.60 -1.11 6.32
CA MET A 90 0.79 -1.55 6.42
C MET A 90 1.47 -0.90 7.62
N GLU A 91 2.43 -1.58 8.24
CA GLU A 91 3.23 -1.03 9.34
C GLU A 91 4.55 -0.46 8.79
N LEU A 92 4.83 0.81 9.08
CA LEU A 92 5.96 1.56 8.51
C LEU A 92 6.67 2.40 9.57
N SER A 93 7.97 2.61 9.40
CA SER A 93 8.77 3.64 10.09
C SER A 93 9.79 4.25 9.13
N SER A 94 10.57 5.22 9.61
CA SER A 94 11.82 5.62 8.96
C SER A 94 12.91 4.60 9.28
N GLU A 95 14.12 4.80 8.75
CA GLU A 95 15.27 3.91 8.92
C GLU A 95 16.52 4.74 9.25
N ALA A 96 17.04 4.59 10.47
CA ALA A 96 18.27 5.22 10.93
C ALA A 96 19.36 4.16 11.08
N PRO A 97 20.66 4.51 10.94
CA PRO A 97 21.73 3.61 11.36
C PRO A 97 21.59 3.26 12.85
N GLY A 98 21.23 2.00 13.14
CA GLY A 98 20.86 1.58 14.50
C GLY A 98 19.37 1.82 14.75
N VAL A 99 19.05 2.72 15.68
CA VAL A 99 17.69 3.20 15.95
C VAL A 99 17.74 4.65 16.41
N ASN A 100 16.75 5.45 15.99
CA ASN A 100 16.58 6.82 16.46
C ASN A 100 15.11 7.24 16.35
N ASN A 101 14.46 7.42 17.51
CA ASN A 101 13.05 7.81 17.60
C ASN A 101 12.76 9.24 17.09
N ASP A 102 13.79 10.05 16.84
CA ASP A 102 13.70 11.38 16.23
C ASP A 102 14.53 11.40 14.93
N TRP A 103 13.97 10.76 13.90
CA TRP A 103 14.61 10.59 12.59
C TRP A 103 13.56 10.71 11.48
N PRO A 104 13.12 11.92 11.14
CA PRO A 104 12.00 12.09 10.25
C PRO A 104 12.31 11.57 8.83
N SER A 105 11.30 11.00 8.19
CA SER A 105 11.40 10.57 6.78
C SER A 105 10.09 10.76 6.04
N ASP A 106 10.14 11.44 4.91
CA ASP A 106 8.98 11.64 4.04
C ASP A 106 8.80 10.44 3.12
N ILE A 107 7.83 9.58 3.46
CA ILE A 107 7.47 8.39 2.69
C ILE A 107 6.31 8.76 1.76
N THR A 108 6.54 8.69 0.46
CA THR A 108 5.55 8.99 -0.58
C THR A 108 4.95 7.70 -1.12
N PHE A 109 3.62 7.68 -1.22
CA PHE A 109 2.85 6.60 -1.81
C PHE A 109 2.48 6.98 -3.23
N LEU A 110 2.80 6.10 -4.18
CA LEU A 110 2.37 6.22 -5.57
C LEU A 110 1.50 5.02 -5.93
N LEU A 111 0.44 5.27 -6.70
CA LEU A 111 -0.38 4.24 -7.30
C LEU A 111 -0.32 4.38 -8.81
N ASN A 112 0.16 3.34 -9.50
CA ASN A 112 0.41 3.37 -10.95
C ASN A 112 1.24 4.61 -11.37
N ASP A 113 2.33 4.87 -10.64
CA ASP A 113 3.26 6.00 -10.86
C ASP A 113 2.66 7.41 -10.62
N VAL A 114 1.43 7.50 -10.08
CA VAL A 114 0.83 8.77 -9.65
C VAL A 114 0.98 8.91 -8.14
N ALA A 115 1.64 9.97 -7.67
CA ALA A 115 1.75 10.28 -6.25
C ALA A 115 0.35 10.59 -5.66
N VAL A 116 -0.10 9.73 -4.75
CA VAL A 116 -1.43 9.85 -4.11
C VAL A 116 -1.35 10.52 -2.74
N GLY A 117 -0.19 10.51 -2.10
CA GLY A 117 0.04 11.24 -0.85
C GLY A 117 1.35 10.85 -0.18
N SER A 118 1.74 11.62 0.83
CA SER A 118 2.94 11.34 1.61
C SER A 118 2.65 11.39 3.11
N TRP A 119 3.45 10.65 3.86
CA TRP A 119 3.46 10.62 5.31
C TRP A 119 4.89 10.79 5.80
N THR A 120 5.09 11.75 6.70
CA THR A 120 6.37 11.90 7.40
C THR A 120 6.37 10.99 8.62
N SER A 121 7.15 9.92 8.57
CA SER A 121 7.48 9.14 9.76
C SER A 121 8.23 10.03 10.74
N PRO A 122 7.92 10.00 12.06
CA PRO A 122 8.65 10.81 13.03
C PRO A 122 9.99 10.19 13.44
N GLY A 123 10.16 8.86 13.28
CA GLY A 123 11.39 8.20 13.69
C GLY A 123 11.42 6.70 13.46
N ASP A 124 12.57 6.15 13.83
CA ASP A 124 12.96 4.76 13.68
C ASP A 124 13.02 4.09 15.06
N PHE A 125 11.96 3.32 15.37
CA PHE A 125 11.61 3.02 16.75
C PHE A 125 12.30 1.78 17.28
N GLY A 126 13.05 1.92 18.38
CA GLY A 126 13.73 0.83 19.07
C GLY A 126 13.69 0.88 20.60
N ASP A 127 12.97 1.85 21.16
CA ASP A 127 12.86 2.06 22.61
C ASP A 127 12.10 0.95 23.33
N VAL A 128 11.17 0.31 22.64
CA VAL A 128 10.42 -0.86 23.12
C VAL A 128 10.48 -1.96 22.08
N ARG A 129 10.53 -3.19 22.56
CA ARG A 129 10.49 -4.38 21.71
C ARG A 129 9.12 -4.51 21.03
N GLY A 130 9.14 -4.73 19.71
CA GLY A 130 7.93 -5.00 18.94
C GLY A 130 7.28 -6.31 19.36
N ILE A 131 5.95 -6.35 19.37
CA ILE A 131 5.15 -7.49 19.85
C ILE A 131 5.52 -8.79 19.12
N PHE A 132 5.77 -8.72 17.81
CA PHE A 132 6.07 -9.87 16.98
C PHE A 132 7.55 -9.98 16.59
N THR A 133 8.37 -8.98 16.95
CA THR A 133 9.78 -8.93 16.56
C THR A 133 10.58 -10.10 17.17
N PRO A 134 11.33 -10.89 16.37
CA PRO A 134 11.97 -12.12 16.82
C PRO A 134 13.00 -11.92 17.93
N ASP A 135 13.21 -12.95 18.78
CA ASP A 135 14.16 -12.89 19.91
C ASP A 135 15.62 -12.68 19.49
N TRP A 136 16.00 -13.15 18.31
CA TRP A 136 17.36 -13.03 17.79
C TRP A 136 17.62 -11.65 17.15
N TRP A 137 16.57 -10.86 16.90
CA TRP A 137 16.70 -9.54 16.29
C TRP A 137 17.45 -8.61 17.23
N PHE A 138 18.40 -7.85 16.70
CA PHE A 138 19.26 -7.04 17.54
C PHE A 138 18.47 -5.91 18.23
N PRO A 139 18.62 -5.71 19.56
CA PRO A 139 17.88 -4.66 20.28
C PRO A 139 18.19 -3.24 19.81
N ASN A 140 19.36 -3.03 19.20
CA ASN A 140 19.78 -1.74 18.62
C ASN A 140 19.35 -1.57 17.15
N TRP A 141 18.51 -2.47 16.63
CA TRP A 141 17.81 -2.32 15.36
C TRP A 141 16.34 -2.03 15.62
N ASN A 142 15.69 -1.46 14.63
CA ASN A 142 14.30 -1.06 14.75
C ASN A 142 13.37 -2.23 15.05
N GLN A 143 12.44 -1.96 15.96
CA GLN A 143 11.64 -2.96 16.62
C GLN A 143 10.20 -2.94 16.13
N TYR A 144 9.68 -1.79 15.71
CA TYR A 144 8.31 -1.63 15.23
C TYR A 144 8.14 -0.38 14.37
N GLY A 145 6.98 -0.30 13.72
CA GLY A 145 6.52 0.88 13.01
C GLY A 145 5.13 1.33 13.48
N LEU A 146 4.57 2.29 12.76
CA LEU A 146 3.21 2.75 12.96
C LEU A 146 2.32 2.17 11.87
N LEU A 147 1.17 1.61 12.26
CA LEU A 147 0.17 1.16 11.30
C LEU A 147 -0.40 2.36 10.55
N LYS A 148 -0.18 2.39 9.23
CA LYS A 148 -0.71 3.40 8.33
C LYS A 148 -1.87 2.86 7.54
N MET A 149 -2.86 3.71 7.29
CA MET A 149 -3.99 3.43 6.41
C MET A 149 -4.02 4.44 5.27
N LEU A 150 -3.73 3.99 4.05
CA LEU A 150 -3.86 4.77 2.83
C LEU A 150 -5.21 4.43 2.16
N VAL A 151 -6.05 5.43 1.93
CA VAL A 151 -7.35 5.27 1.27
C VAL A 151 -7.41 6.17 0.04
N ILE A 152 -7.74 5.61 -1.12
CA ILE A 152 -8.03 6.36 -2.34
C ILE A 152 -9.47 6.08 -2.75
N ASN A 153 -10.29 7.12 -2.87
CA ASN A 153 -11.70 7.00 -3.29
C ASN A 153 -12.14 8.20 -4.15
N LYS A 154 -13.44 8.31 -4.42
CA LYS A 154 -14.01 9.41 -5.21
C LYS A 154 -13.79 10.83 -4.65
N LYS A 155 -13.37 10.98 -3.39
CA LYS A 155 -13.16 12.27 -2.73
C LYS A 155 -11.69 12.71 -2.71
N GLY A 156 -10.76 11.81 -3.02
CA GLY A 156 -9.32 12.05 -3.00
C GLY A 156 -8.57 10.88 -2.37
N ALA A 157 -7.32 11.15 -1.97
CA ALA A 157 -6.46 10.21 -1.27
C ALA A 157 -6.15 10.70 0.15
N PHE A 158 -6.13 9.77 1.09
CA PHE A 158 -6.07 10.03 2.52
C PHE A 158 -5.05 9.11 3.18
N VAL A 159 -4.30 9.63 4.14
CA VAL A 159 -3.48 8.81 5.05
C VAL A 159 -3.99 9.04 6.46
N ASP A 160 -4.40 7.96 7.14
CA ASP A 160 -5.00 7.98 8.48
C ASP A 160 -6.20 8.94 8.59
N GLY A 161 -7.01 9.01 7.52
CA GLY A 161 -8.20 9.87 7.43
C GLY A 161 -7.90 11.34 7.09
N LEU A 162 -6.64 11.75 7.06
CA LEU A 162 -6.25 13.10 6.64
C LEU A 162 -6.05 13.14 5.13
N LYS A 163 -6.76 14.05 4.45
CA LYS A 163 -6.64 14.22 3.00
C LYS A 163 -5.23 14.68 2.64
N LYS A 164 -4.58 13.96 1.72
CA LYS A 164 -3.21 14.24 1.23
C LYS A 164 -3.20 14.76 -0.20
N SER A 165 -4.15 14.33 -1.03
CA SER A 165 -4.30 14.86 -2.39
C SER A 165 -5.75 14.76 -2.89
N ASP A 166 -6.03 15.44 -3.99
CA ASP A 166 -7.29 15.36 -4.73
C ASP A 166 -7.33 14.20 -5.73
N ILE A 167 -6.29 13.34 -5.77
CA ILE A 167 -6.25 12.18 -6.69
C ILE A 167 -7.32 11.17 -6.28
N THR A 168 -8.20 10.85 -7.22
CA THR A 168 -9.34 9.94 -7.02
C THR A 168 -9.16 8.62 -7.78
N THR A 169 -9.99 7.63 -7.48
CA THR A 169 -10.04 6.39 -8.27
C THR A 169 -10.41 6.63 -9.74
N GLN A 170 -11.21 7.67 -10.02
CA GLN A 170 -11.52 8.08 -11.39
C GLN A 170 -10.32 8.71 -12.11
N ALA A 171 -9.54 9.55 -11.41
CA ALA A 171 -8.35 10.17 -11.99
C ALA A 171 -7.29 9.13 -12.38
N LEU A 172 -7.21 8.04 -11.61
CA LEU A 172 -6.33 6.90 -11.86
C LEU A 172 -6.84 5.94 -12.94
N GLN A 173 -8.06 6.16 -13.45
CA GLN A 173 -8.70 5.35 -14.49
C GLN A 173 -8.72 3.83 -14.18
N LEU A 174 -8.91 3.48 -12.90
CA LEU A 174 -8.87 2.09 -12.47
C LEU A 174 -10.21 1.37 -12.70
N ASP A 175 -10.14 0.21 -13.33
CA ASP A 175 -11.24 -0.73 -13.55
C ASP A 175 -10.84 -2.17 -13.18
N TYR A 176 -11.72 -3.14 -13.43
CA TYR A 176 -11.49 -4.57 -13.18
C TYR A 176 -10.33 -5.21 -13.99
N LYS A 177 -9.77 -4.53 -15.00
CA LYS A 177 -8.63 -5.01 -15.81
C LYS A 177 -7.32 -4.30 -15.48
N SER A 178 -7.41 -3.17 -14.79
CA SER A 178 -6.28 -2.29 -14.56
C SER A 178 -5.23 -2.97 -13.66
N PRO A 179 -3.93 -2.95 -14.01
CA PRO A 179 -2.91 -3.31 -13.04
C PRO A 179 -2.94 -2.30 -11.89
N ILE A 180 -2.73 -2.77 -10.67
CA ILE A 180 -2.62 -1.91 -9.49
C ILE A 180 -1.22 -2.08 -8.93
N ARG A 181 -0.38 -1.04 -9.07
CA ARG A 181 1.00 -1.00 -8.59
C ARG A 181 1.13 0.00 -7.46
N LEU A 182 1.35 -0.48 -6.25
CA LEU A 182 1.62 0.35 -5.08
C LEU A 182 3.13 0.52 -4.94
N LYS A 183 3.62 1.75 -5.00
CA LYS A 183 5.01 2.11 -4.76
C LYS A 183 5.12 2.93 -3.48
N MET A 184 6.10 2.58 -2.65
CA MET A 184 6.49 3.34 -1.48
C MET A 184 7.91 3.85 -1.69
N GLU A 185 8.06 5.17 -1.64
CA GLU A 185 9.28 5.85 -2.07
C GLU A 185 9.75 6.86 -1.01
N VAL A 186 11.06 6.90 -0.79
CA VAL A 186 11.76 7.99 -0.13
C VAL A 186 12.61 8.69 -1.18
N GLY A 187 12.10 9.81 -1.68
CA GLY A 187 12.72 10.59 -2.76
C GLY A 187 14.02 11.24 -2.30
N GLU A 188 15.00 11.37 -3.21
CA GLU A 188 16.27 12.04 -2.88
C GLU A 188 16.13 13.55 -2.66
N ASP A 189 15.05 14.12 -3.19
CA ASP A 189 14.66 15.53 -3.12
C ASP A 189 13.59 15.81 -2.06
N ALA A 190 13.21 14.81 -1.26
CA ALA A 190 12.30 14.98 -0.15
C ALA A 190 12.89 15.89 0.94
N ALA A 191 12.03 16.56 1.71
CA ALA A 191 12.50 17.44 2.77
C ALA A 191 13.22 16.65 3.89
N HIS A 192 12.74 15.44 4.16
CA HIS A 192 13.37 14.50 5.09
C HIS A 192 13.69 13.17 4.40
N VAL A 193 14.97 12.92 4.14
CA VAL A 193 15.47 11.67 3.55
C VAL A 193 15.97 10.75 4.67
N GLY A 194 15.03 10.22 5.46
CA GLY A 194 15.30 9.41 6.64
C GLY A 194 15.07 7.92 6.44
N GLY A 195 14.97 7.44 5.20
CA GLY A 195 14.73 6.02 4.89
C GLY A 195 13.35 5.50 5.26
N MET A 196 13.15 4.21 5.05
CA MET A 196 11.89 3.54 5.31
C MET A 196 12.15 2.10 5.72
N THR A 197 11.41 1.66 6.74
CA THR A 197 11.27 0.25 7.11
C THR A 197 9.83 -0.17 6.96
N LEU A 198 9.62 -1.31 6.29
CA LEU A 198 8.32 -1.94 6.11
C LEU A 198 8.29 -3.25 6.89
N PHE A 199 7.36 -3.34 7.83
CA PHE A 199 7.17 -4.50 8.69
C PHE A 199 6.08 -5.40 8.13
N GLY A 200 6.36 -6.69 8.12
CA GLY A 200 5.50 -7.76 7.64
C GLY A 200 5.17 -8.78 8.73
N ALA A 201 4.59 -9.91 8.33
CA ALA A 201 4.29 -11.00 9.25
C ALA A 201 5.56 -11.49 9.98
N GLY A 202 5.50 -11.53 11.31
CA GLY A 202 6.61 -11.92 12.18
C GLY A 202 7.58 -10.80 12.58
N PHE A 203 7.24 -9.53 12.31
CA PHE A 203 7.96 -8.35 12.79
C PHE A 203 6.99 -7.26 13.24
N GLY A 204 7.50 -6.32 14.03
CA GLY A 204 6.76 -5.12 14.43
C GLY A 204 5.65 -5.40 15.43
N ASN A 205 4.65 -4.52 15.45
CA ASN A 205 3.48 -4.58 16.31
C ASN A 205 2.26 -5.20 15.63
N TYR A 206 2.31 -5.39 14.31
CA TYR A 206 1.20 -5.93 13.52
C TYR A 206 1.71 -7.04 12.60
N SER A 207 1.47 -8.30 12.99
CA SER A 207 1.84 -9.46 12.17
C SER A 207 0.93 -9.60 10.94
N GLN A 208 1.22 -8.80 9.91
CA GLN A 208 0.53 -8.80 8.61
C GLN A 208 1.47 -8.23 7.54
N GLY A 209 1.31 -8.64 6.28
CA GLY A 209 1.88 -7.92 5.14
C GLY A 209 1.11 -6.65 4.80
N ILE A 210 1.16 -6.25 3.53
CA ILE A 210 0.34 -5.15 3.01
C ILE A 210 -1.07 -5.69 2.80
N LYS A 211 -2.00 -5.30 3.67
CA LYS A 211 -3.42 -5.63 3.47
C LYS A 211 -4.06 -4.67 2.49
N VAL A 212 -4.85 -5.23 1.59
CA VAL A 212 -5.56 -4.50 0.55
C VAL A 212 -7.04 -4.80 0.66
N ARG A 213 -7.86 -3.75 0.62
CA ARG A 213 -9.31 -3.86 0.49
C ARG A 213 -9.79 -2.98 -0.65
N ILE A 214 -10.49 -3.58 -1.62
CA ILE A 214 -11.06 -2.90 -2.77
C ILE A 214 -12.58 -2.96 -2.66
N ARG A 215 -13.23 -1.81 -2.55
CA ARG A 215 -14.67 -1.68 -2.70
C ARG A 215 -14.99 -1.38 -4.17
N TYR A 216 -15.93 -2.11 -4.73
CA TYR A 216 -16.28 -2.02 -6.14
C TYR A 216 -17.80 -2.08 -6.35
N SER A 217 -18.26 -1.60 -7.50
CA SER A 217 -19.66 -1.68 -7.92
C SER A 217 -19.75 -1.77 -9.45
N PRO A 218 -20.89 -2.19 -10.01
CA PRO A 218 -21.05 -2.28 -11.45
C PRO A 218 -20.79 -0.94 -12.16
N VAL A 219 -20.16 -1.02 -13.32
CA VAL A 219 -20.19 0.08 -14.28
C VAL A 219 -21.63 0.21 -14.76
N MET A 220 -22.31 1.31 -14.44
CA MET A 220 -23.62 1.58 -15.01
C MET A 220 -23.42 1.94 -16.49
N GLU A 221 -23.80 1.05 -17.41
CA GLU A 221 -23.95 1.42 -18.81
C GLU A 221 -25.08 2.46 -18.92
N ALA A 222 -24.78 3.59 -19.56
CA ALA A 222 -25.83 4.52 -19.96
C ALA A 222 -26.76 3.78 -20.93
N LEU A 223 -28.04 3.65 -20.58
CA LEU A 223 -29.04 3.16 -21.52
C LEU A 223 -29.00 4.06 -22.76
N PRO A 224 -28.95 3.51 -23.99
CA PRO A 224 -29.03 4.32 -25.19
C PRO A 224 -30.33 5.13 -25.15
N GLU A 225 -30.25 6.43 -25.46
CA GLU A 225 -31.42 7.28 -25.62
C GLU A 225 -32.39 6.57 -26.58
N LYS A 226 -33.60 6.28 -26.11
CA LYS A 226 -34.67 5.79 -26.97
C LYS A 226 -34.94 6.88 -28.00
N SER A 227 -34.44 6.73 -29.23
CA SER A 227 -34.90 7.50 -30.36
C SER A 227 -36.36 7.15 -30.59
N PHE A 228 -37.27 8.06 -30.21
CA PHE A 228 -38.67 7.95 -30.59
C PHE A 228 -38.79 8.13 -32.11
N PRO A 229 -39.49 7.23 -32.83
CA PRO A 229 -39.78 7.48 -34.23
C PRO A 229 -40.64 8.74 -34.33
N THR A 230 -40.19 9.73 -35.09
CA THR A 230 -41.08 10.80 -35.54
C THR A 230 -42.15 10.17 -36.43
N GLU A 231 -43.38 10.14 -35.95
CA GLU A 231 -44.55 9.80 -36.75
C GLU A 231 -44.57 10.67 -38.01
N GLY A 232 -44.76 10.01 -39.15
CA GLY A 232 -44.79 10.64 -40.45
C GLY A 232 -45.88 11.71 -40.55
N SER A 233 -45.55 12.80 -41.22
CA SER A 233 -46.54 13.66 -41.84
C SER A 233 -46.61 13.30 -43.32
N ASN A 234 -47.83 12.92 -43.74
CA ASN A 234 -48.29 12.85 -45.12
C ASN A 234 -48.04 14.15 -45.89
#